data_AF-A0A8H2WPM3-F1
#
_entry.id   AF-A0A8H2WPM3-F1
#
_cell.length_a   1.000
_cell.length_b   1.000
_cell.length_c   1.000
_cell.angle_alpha   90.00
_cell.angle_beta   90.00
_cell.angle_gamma   90.00
#
_symmetry.space_group_name_H-M   'P 1'
#
loop_
_entity.id
_entity.type
_entity.pdbx_description
1 polymer ?
#
loop_
_entity_poly.entity_id
_entity_poly.type
_entity_poly.pdbx_seq_one_letter_code
_entity_poly.pdbx_strand_id
1 'polypeptide(L)'
;MSVPQSASNNTLSQSTFESLLPSVVQIIQSTQPQPPAQTQQQQQEIAKATMALRTQLAAARDQVDALPGGEMLLKDQQEVIQMLKEIRSQRRAQLARLANLSIRMS
;
A
#
# COMPACT_ATOMS: atom_id res chain seq x y z
N MET A 1 23.86 13.31 -15.04
CA MET A 1 23.61 12.17 -14.13
C MET A 1 22.29 12.41 -13.45
N SER A 2 21.21 11.99 -14.08
CA SER A 2 19.85 12.20 -13.57
C SER A 2 19.56 11.13 -12.52
N VAL A 3 19.42 11.55 -11.27
CA VAL A 3 18.92 10.69 -10.20
C VAL A 3 17.47 10.35 -10.55
N PRO A 4 17.05 9.07 -10.61
CA PRO A 4 15.64 8.77 -10.77
C PRO A 4 14.92 9.27 -9.51
N GLN A 5 14.03 10.22 -9.75
CA GLN A 5 13.09 10.81 -8.83
C GLN A 5 12.12 9.71 -8.36
N SER A 6 12.21 9.27 -7.12
CA SER A 6 11.27 8.27 -6.57
C SER A 6 11.08 8.51 -5.07
N ALA A 7 10.35 9.57 -4.75
CA ALA A 7 9.58 9.64 -3.53
C ALA A 7 8.22 10.20 -3.94
N SER A 8 7.45 9.38 -4.67
CA SER A 8 6.01 9.60 -4.75
C SER A 8 5.53 9.61 -3.31
N ASN A 9 5.12 10.76 -2.80
CA ASN A 9 4.48 10.90 -1.50
C ASN A 9 3.12 10.18 -1.56
N ASN A 10 3.14 8.85 -1.62
CA ASN A 10 1.95 8.02 -1.62
C ASN A 10 1.56 7.81 -0.16
N THR A 11 1.15 8.90 0.48
CA THR A 11 0.60 8.85 1.83
C THR A 11 -0.72 8.11 1.73
N LEU A 12 -0.80 6.92 2.32
CA LEU A 12 -2.08 6.22 2.53
C LEU A 12 -3.06 7.22 3.12
N SER A 13 -4.13 7.54 2.41
CA SER A 13 -5.10 8.50 2.91
C SER A 13 -5.87 7.82 4.02
N GLN A 14 -5.53 8.16 5.26
CA GLN A 14 -6.13 7.63 6.49
C GLN A 14 -7.67 7.68 6.43
N SER A 15 -8.23 8.73 5.82
CA SER A 15 -9.67 8.88 5.59
C SER A 15 -10.31 7.74 4.77
N THR A 16 -9.60 7.18 3.78
CA THR A 16 -10.10 6.05 2.97
C THR A 16 -10.27 4.82 3.85
N PHE A 17 -9.27 4.49 4.67
CA PHE A 17 -9.30 3.32 5.54
C PHE A 17 -10.23 3.49 6.73
N GLU A 18 -10.27 4.68 7.35
CA GLU A 18 -11.16 4.98 8.46
C GLU A 18 -12.64 4.92 8.06
N SER A 19 -12.96 5.20 6.79
CA SER A 19 -14.33 5.14 6.28
C SER A 19 -14.88 3.71 6.06
N LEU A 20 -14.00 2.69 6.00
CA LEU A 20 -14.41 1.31 5.71
C LEU A 20 -15.26 0.70 6.83
N LEU A 21 -14.85 0.88 8.09
CA LEU A 21 -15.58 0.36 9.25
C LEU A 21 -16.99 0.98 9.39
N PRO A 22 -17.15 2.31 9.35
CA PRO A 22 -18.47 2.95 9.30
C PRO A 22 -19.35 2.45 8.16
N SER A 23 -18.79 2.21 6.97
CA SER A 23 -19.50 1.72 5.79
C SER A 23 -20.08 0.31 6.01
N VAL A 24 -19.31 -0.59 6.65
CA VAL A 24 -19.79 -1.92 7.06
C VAL A 24 -20.88 -1.81 8.13
N VAL A 25 -20.68 -0.95 9.14
CA VAL A 25 -21.68 -0.72 10.20
C VAL A 25 -23.00 -0.22 9.60
N GLN A 26 -22.94 0.68 8.61
CA GLN A 26 -24.12 1.18 7.91
C GLN A 26 -24.87 0.05 7.21
N ILE A 27 -24.18 -0.84 6.49
CA ILE A 27 -24.83 -2.00 5.84
C ILE A 27 -25.52 -2.88 6.89
N ILE A 28 -24.83 -3.20 7.99
CA ILE A 28 -25.42 -4.02 9.07
C ILE A 28 -26.67 -3.35 9.64
N GLN A 29 -26.63 -2.04 9.89
CA GLN A 29 -27.80 -1.30 10.35
C GLN A 29 -28.95 -1.33 9.33
N SER A 30 -28.64 -1.20 8.04
CA SER A 30 -29.62 -1.30 6.96
C SER A 30 -30.23 -2.69 6.82
N THR A 31 -29.58 -3.76 7.32
CA THR A 31 -30.14 -5.12 7.33
C THR A 31 -31.08 -5.42 8.51
N GLN A 32 -31.27 -4.49 9.45
CA GLN A 32 -32.15 -4.72 10.59
C GLN A 32 -33.62 -4.88 10.15
N PRO A 33 -34.44 -5.71 10.81
CA PRO A 33 -35.83 -5.93 10.42
C PRO A 33 -36.60 -4.61 10.36
N GLN A 34 -37.21 -4.30 9.22
CA GLN A 34 -38.06 -3.13 9.02
C GLN A 34 -39.52 -3.55 8.71
N PRO A 35 -40.51 -2.66 8.91
CA PRO A 35 -41.90 -2.94 8.58
C PRO A 35 -42.06 -3.36 7.10
N PRO A 36 -43.03 -4.23 6.77
CA PRO A 36 -43.20 -4.79 5.42
C PRO A 36 -43.43 -3.74 4.32
N ALA A 37 -43.86 -2.53 4.67
CA ALA A 37 -44.03 -1.40 3.75
C ALA A 37 -42.70 -0.78 3.27
N GLN A 38 -41.58 -1.04 3.95
CA GLN A 38 -40.26 -0.46 3.65
C GLN A 38 -39.27 -1.47 3.05
N THR A 39 -39.67 -2.73 2.89
CA THR A 39 -38.79 -3.85 2.47
C THR A 39 -38.13 -3.63 1.11
N GLN A 40 -38.82 -3.02 0.12
CA GLN A 40 -38.22 -2.76 -1.19
C GLN A 40 -37.19 -1.61 -1.16
N GLN A 41 -37.48 -0.52 -0.44
CA GLN A 41 -36.54 0.57 -0.24
C GLN A 41 -35.31 0.11 0.55
N GLN A 42 -35.51 -0.75 1.55
CA GLN A 42 -34.43 -1.36 2.31
C GLN A 42 -33.49 -2.18 1.42
N GLN A 43 -34.01 -3.02 0.52
CA GLN A 43 -33.18 -3.78 -0.41
C GLN A 43 -32.34 -2.88 -1.32
N GLN A 44 -32.91 -1.77 -1.79
CA GLN A 44 -32.19 -0.80 -2.62
C GLN A 44 -31.09 -0.08 -1.84
N GLU A 45 -31.35 0.33 -0.60
CA GLU A 45 -30.37 0.97 0.28
C GLU A 45 -29.22 0.01 0.63
N ILE A 46 -29.51 -1.26 0.93
CA ILE A 46 -28.47 -2.28 1.16
C ILE A 46 -27.62 -2.46 -0.10
N ALA A 47 -28.24 -2.58 -1.28
CA ALA A 47 -27.51 -2.74 -2.54
C ALA A 47 -26.59 -1.54 -2.81
N LYS A 48 -27.10 -0.33 -2.61
CA LYS A 48 -26.34 0.93 -2.78
C LYS A 48 -25.19 1.03 -1.79
N ALA A 49 -25.41 0.76 -0.51
CA ALA A 49 -24.37 0.78 0.52
C ALA A 49 -23.28 -0.28 0.25
N THR A 50 -23.68 -1.47 -0.21
CA THR A 50 -22.74 -2.54 -0.58
C THR A 50 -21.89 -2.18 -1.80
N MET A 51 -22.49 -1.55 -2.82
CA MET A 51 -21.74 -1.05 -3.99
C MET A 51 -20.76 0.06 -3.60
N ALA A 52 -21.17 0.96 -2.69
CA ALA A 52 -20.29 2.01 -2.17
C ALA A 52 -19.09 1.42 -1.42
N LEU A 53 -19.32 0.44 -0.52
CA LEU A 53 -18.25 -0.27 0.19
C LEU A 53 -17.30 -0.97 -0.79
N ARG A 54 -17.82 -1.66 -1.81
CA ARG A 54 -16.98 -2.31 -2.82
C ARG A 54 -16.06 -1.31 -3.53
N THR A 55 -16.59 -0.14 -3.87
CA THR A 55 -15.82 0.94 -4.50
C THR A 55 -14.73 1.48 -3.57
N GLN A 56 -15.07 1.69 -2.29
CA GLN A 56 -14.12 2.14 -1.27
C GLN A 56 -12.99 1.12 -1.03
N LEU A 57 -13.32 -0.18 -1.00
CA LEU A 57 -12.32 -1.25 -0.87
C LEU A 57 -11.40 -1.34 -2.07
N ALA A 58 -11.93 -1.16 -3.29
CA ALA A 58 -11.11 -1.10 -4.49
C ALA A 58 -10.13 0.07 -4.43
N ALA A 59 -10.60 1.27 -4.08
CA ALA A 59 -9.73 2.44 -3.93
C ALA A 59 -8.66 2.25 -2.83
N ALA A 60 -9.03 1.67 -1.69
CA ALA A 60 -8.09 1.35 -0.62
C ALA A 60 -7.02 0.35 -1.08
N ARG A 61 -7.43 -0.68 -1.84
CA ARG A 61 -6.52 -1.66 -2.41
C ARG A 61 -5.57 -1.01 -3.42
N ASP A 62 -6.08 -0.19 -4.33
CA ASP A 62 -5.26 0.50 -5.33
C ASP A 62 -4.18 1.37 -4.66
N GLN A 63 -4.50 1.99 -3.51
CA GLN A 63 -3.52 2.74 -2.71
C GLN A 63 -2.43 1.85 -2.11
N VAL A 64 -2.78 0.64 -1.66
CA VAL A 64 -1.81 -0.34 -1.13
C VAL A 64 -0.95 -0.92 -2.25
N ASP A 65 -1.55 -1.30 -3.37
CA ASP A 65 -0.84 -1.86 -4.53
C ASP A 65 0.11 -0.81 -5.15
N ALA A 66 -0.23 0.49 -5.04
CA ALA A 66 0.65 1.59 -5.46
C ALA A 66 1.76 1.94 -4.45
N LEU A 67 1.84 1.27 -3.28
CA LEU A 67 2.98 1.43 -2.38
C LEU A 67 4.21 0.73 -2.97
N PRO A 68 5.41 1.33 -2.88
CA PRO A 68 6.63 0.65 -3.30
C PRO A 68 6.84 -0.61 -2.47
N GLY A 69 6.87 -1.77 -3.14
CA GLY A 69 6.93 -3.08 -2.49
C GLY A 69 5.59 -3.61 -1.97
N GLY A 70 4.46 -2.94 -2.21
CA GLY A 70 3.13 -3.37 -1.78
C GLY A 70 2.68 -4.71 -2.37
N GLU A 71 3.22 -5.06 -3.55
CA GLU A 71 3.00 -6.34 -4.24
C GLU A 71 3.82 -7.51 -3.68
N MET A 72 4.84 -7.23 -2.84
CA MET A 72 5.77 -8.23 -2.32
C MET A 72 5.43 -8.60 -0.88
N LEU A 73 5.60 -9.87 -0.53
CA LEU A 73 5.55 -10.29 0.86
C LEU A 73 6.69 -9.62 1.65
N LEU A 74 6.43 -9.31 2.92
CA LEU A 74 7.43 -8.66 3.79
C LEU A 74 8.74 -9.45 3.86
N LYS A 75 8.66 -10.78 3.82
CA LYS A 75 9.83 -11.66 3.79
C LYS A 75 10.69 -11.43 2.54
N ASP A 76 10.06 -11.39 1.37
CA ASP A 76 10.75 -11.20 0.09
C ASP A 76 11.38 -9.81 0.02
N GLN A 77 10.69 -8.79 0.54
CA GLN A 77 11.26 -7.44 0.69
C GLN A 77 12.51 -7.43 1.58
N GLN A 78 12.48 -8.20 2.68
CA GLN A 78 13.62 -8.29 3.60
C GLN A 78 14.83 -8.97 2.97
N GLU A 79 14.61 -9.99 2.13
CA GLU A 79 15.66 -10.66 1.35
C GLU A 79 16.30 -9.69 0.33
N VAL A 80 15.48 -8.93 -0.41
CA VAL A 80 15.99 -7.90 -1.35
C VAL A 80 16.80 -6.83 -0.62
N ILE A 81 16.32 -6.34 0.53
CA ILE A 81 17.05 -5.37 1.35
C ILE A 81 18.40 -5.94 1.78
N GLN A 82 18.45 -7.20 2.19
CA GLN A 82 19.69 -7.85 2.61
C GLN A 82 20.68 -7.98 1.45
N MET A 83 20.23 -8.47 0.30
CA MET A 83 21.03 -8.55 -0.92
C MET A 83 21.59 -7.18 -1.32
N LEU A 84 20.76 -6.13 -1.31
CA LEU A 84 21.18 -4.76 -1.65
C LEU A 84 22.22 -4.21 -0.65
N LYS A 85 22.07 -4.50 0.64
CA LYS A 85 23.07 -4.13 1.66
C LYS A 85 24.41 -4.80 1.40
N GLU A 86 24.41 -6.09 1.03
CA GLU A 86 25.62 -6.85 0.72
C GLU A 86 26.31 -6.33 -0.53
N ILE A 87 25.58 -6.12 -1.63
CA ILE A 87 26.11 -5.53 -2.87
C ILE A 87 26.73 -4.16 -2.59
N ARG A 88 26.04 -3.31 -1.81
CA ARG A 88 26.57 -2.00 -1.41
C ARG A 88 27.86 -2.10 -0.61
N SER A 89 27.93 -3.05 0.34
CA SER A 89 29.12 -3.30 1.15
C SER A 89 30.30 -3.73 0.28
N GLN A 90 30.09 -4.68 -0.62
CA GLN A 90 31.11 -5.18 -1.55
C GLN A 90 31.64 -4.06 -2.45
N ARG A 91 30.76 -3.25 -3.04
CA ARG A 91 31.15 -2.11 -3.88
C ARG A 91 31.97 -1.08 -3.11
N ARG A 92 31.59 -0.77 -1.86
CA ARG A 92 32.38 0.13 -0.99
C ARG A 92 33.77 -0.43 -0.69
N ALA A 93 33.89 -1.73 -0.43
CA ALA A 93 35.18 -2.38 -0.20
C ALA A 93 36.06 -2.35 -1.46
N GLN A 94 35.49 -2.58 -2.65
CA GLN A 94 36.20 -2.47 -3.92
C GLN A 94 36.72 -1.05 -4.16
N LEU A 95 35.88 -0.03 -3.95
CA LEU A 95 36.28 1.37 -4.08
C LEU A 95 37.40 1.73 -3.10
N ALA A 96 37.33 1.28 -1.84
CA ALA A 96 38.38 1.52 -0.86
C ALA A 96 39.71 0.88 -1.29
N ARG A 97 39.68 -0.35 -1.84
CA ARG A 97 40.88 -1.01 -2.38
C ARG A 97 41.48 -0.21 -3.55
N LEU A 98 40.65 0.23 -4.49
CA LEU A 98 41.10 1.03 -5.63
C LEU A 98 41.70 2.37 -5.20
N ALA A 99 41.04 3.08 -4.27
CA ALA A 99 41.55 4.33 -3.72
C ALA A 99 42.92 4.13 -3.05
N ASN A 100 43.08 3.07 -2.26
CA ASN A 100 44.36 2.73 -1.62
C ASN A 100 45.46 2.38 -2.62
N LEU A 101 45.13 1.73 -3.74
CA LEU A 101 46.08 1.45 -4.81
C LEU A 101 46.50 2.74 -5.55
N SER A 102 45.56 3.62 -5.84
CA SER A 102 45.84 4.92 -6.46
C SER A 102 46.76 5.78 -5.60
N ILE A 103 46.58 5.78 -4.28
CA ILE A 103 47.42 6.53 -3.33
C ILE A 103 48.85 5.96 -3.24
N ARG A 104 49.03 4.64 -3.40
CA ARG A 104 50.36 3.99 -3.37
C ARG A 104 51.14 4.11 -4.68
N MET A 105 50.48 4.42 -5.79
CA MET A 105 51.08 4.61 -7.12
C MET A 105 51.35 6.09 -7.46
N SER A 106 50.96 7.03 -6.59
CA SER A 106 51.22 8.47 -6.71
C SER A 106 52.42 8.85 -5.85
#